data_AF-A0A7C4XGB6-F1
#
_entry.id   AF-A0A7C4XGB6-F1
#
_cell.length_a   1.000
_cell.length_b   1.000
_cell.length_c   1.000
_cell.angle_alpha   90.00
_cell.angle_beta   90.00
_cell.angle_gamma   90.00
#
_symmetry.space_group_name_H-M   'P 1'
#
loop_
_entity.id
_entity.type
_entity.pdbx_description
1 polymer ?
#
loop_
_entity_poly.entity_id
_entity_poly.type
_entity_poly.pdbx_seq_one_letter_code
_entity_poly.pdbx_strand_id
1 'polypeptide(L)'
;MSSQICSRCQKIINPGDLFYRLLIKVYADFDGVINIKAGDIDLNKEFEKIESIPEELLEEEVYKEFIFILCPRCKEIYCANPLHLPLDNAQL
;
A
#
# COMPACT_ATOMS: atom_id res chain seq x y z
N MET A 1 18.02 3.90 -23.63
CA MET A 1 16.85 3.78 -22.73
C MET A 1 16.33 2.35 -22.82
N SER A 2 16.08 1.68 -21.70
CA SER A 2 15.57 0.30 -21.67
C SER A 2 14.05 0.25 -21.74
N SER A 3 13.52 -0.85 -22.29
CA SER A 3 12.10 -1.16 -22.23
C SER A 3 11.65 -1.35 -20.78
N GLN A 4 10.37 -1.08 -20.53
CA GLN A 4 9.71 -1.31 -19.24
C GLN A 4 8.68 -2.44 -19.36
N ILE A 5 8.26 -3.01 -18.24
CA ILE A 5 7.23 -4.05 -18.20
C ILE A 5 6.05 -3.54 -17.38
N CYS A 6 4.84 -3.63 -17.93
CA CYS A 6 3.63 -3.32 -17.20
C CYS A 6 3.44 -4.32 -16.05
N SER A 7 3.45 -3.85 -14.79
CA SER A 7 3.31 -4.68 -13.59
C SER A 7 1.99 -5.47 -13.54
N ARG A 8 0.95 -5.03 -14.26
CA ARG A 8 -0.36 -5.69 -14.28
C ARG A 8 -0.53 -6.72 -15.39
N CYS A 9 -0.28 -6.34 -16.64
CA CYS A 9 -0.53 -7.22 -17.80
C CYS A 9 0.74 -7.80 -18.43
N GLN A 10 1.91 -7.53 -17.86
CA GLN A 10 3.23 -7.99 -18.32
C GLN A 10 3.59 -7.55 -19.76
N LYS A 11 2.84 -6.60 -20.34
CA LYS A 11 3.14 -6.03 -21.65
C LYS A 11 4.48 -5.27 -21.60
N ILE A 12 5.34 -5.55 -22.58
CA ILE A 12 6.57 -4.78 -22.83
C ILE A 12 6.21 -3.40 -23.38
N ILE A 13 6.84 -2.37 -22.82
CA ILE A 13 6.69 -0.96 -23.19
C ILE A 13 8.04 -0.53 -23.76
N ASN A 14 8.06 -0.15 -25.03
CA ASN A 14 9.30 0.20 -25.72
C ASN A 14 9.73 1.63 -25.37
N PRO A 15 11.02 1.97 -25.57
CA PRO A 15 11.47 3.35 -25.49
C PRO A 15 10.63 4.27 -26.39
N GLY A 16 10.11 5.36 -25.84
CA GLY A 16 9.23 6.31 -26.54
C GLY A 16 7.73 6.03 -26.37
N ASP A 17 7.35 4.83 -25.92
CA ASP A 17 5.95 4.54 -25.59
C ASP A 17 5.52 5.27 -24.30
N LEU A 18 4.25 5.64 -24.24
CA LEU A 18 3.65 6.22 -23.04
C LEU A 18 3.44 5.16 -21.95
N PHE A 19 3.90 5.47 -20.74
CA PHE A 19 3.63 4.67 -19.54
C PHE A 19 3.40 5.55 -18.32
N TYR A 20 2.84 4.93 -17.28
CA TYR A 20 2.50 5.60 -16.03
C TYR A 20 3.23 4.92 -14.88
N ARG A 21 3.72 5.72 -13.93
CA ARG A 21 4.23 5.24 -12.65
C ARG A 21 3.11 5.38 -11.62
N LEU A 22 2.65 4.26 -11.08
CA LEU A 22 1.68 4.23 -9.98
C LEU A 22 2.45 4.15 -8.67
N LEU A 23 2.20 5.12 -7.78
CA LEU A 23 2.76 5.19 -6.44
C LEU A 23 1.62 4.98 -5.43
N ILE A 24 1.71 3.96 -4.59
CA ILE A 24 0.76 3.69 -3.51
C ILE A 24 1.49 3.89 -2.19
N LYS A 25 0.93 4.72 -1.32
CA LYS A 25 1.44 4.96 0.03
C LYS A 25 0.39 4.54 1.05
N VAL A 26 0.82 3.73 2.01
CA VAL A 26 0.03 3.33 3.18
C VAL A 26 0.73 3.93 4.39
N TYR A 27 -0.03 4.57 5.27
CA TYR A 27 0.49 5.09 6.52
C TYR A 27 -0.52 4.79 7.63
N ALA A 28 -0.01 4.48 8.81
CA ALA A 28 -0.83 4.39 10.01
C ALA A 28 -1.43 5.79 10.29
N ASP A 29 -2.74 5.83 10.49
CA ASP A 29 -3.44 7.05 10.90
C ASP A 29 -3.82 6.94 12.38
N PHE A 30 -3.87 8.08 13.06
CA PHE A 30 -4.20 8.16 14.48
C PHE A 30 -5.39 9.09 14.68
N ASP A 31 -6.51 8.53 15.13
CA ASP A 31 -7.80 9.22 15.29
C ASP A 31 -7.88 10.10 16.56
N GLY A 32 -6.78 10.20 17.32
CA GLY A 32 -6.70 11.00 18.54
C GLY A 32 -7.19 10.29 19.80
N VAL A 33 -7.68 9.04 19.71
CA VAL A 33 -8.25 8.31 20.85
C VAL A 33 -7.30 7.22 21.31
N ILE A 34 -6.72 7.39 22.50
CA ILE A 34 -6.00 6.31 23.18
C ILE A 34 -6.91 5.72 24.25
N ASN A 35 -7.41 4.52 23.99
CA ASN A 35 -8.35 3.84 24.89
C ASN A 35 -7.57 3.12 26.00
N ILE A 36 -7.03 3.88 26.95
CA ILE A 36 -6.30 3.34 28.10
C ILE A 36 -7.33 2.77 29.08
N LYS A 37 -7.46 1.44 29.12
CA LYS A 37 -8.14 0.80 30.25
C LYS A 37 -7.29 1.06 31.48
N ALA A 38 -7.82 1.81 32.44
CA ALA A 38 -7.16 2.07 33.71
C ALA A 38 -6.85 0.73 34.42
N GLY A 39 -5.61 0.30 34.28
CA GLY A 39 -5.00 -0.87 34.89
C GLY A 39 -3.49 -0.67 34.80
N ASP A 40 -2.73 -1.24 35.75
CA ASP A 40 -1.27 -1.13 35.77
C ASP A 40 -0.68 -1.66 34.46
N ILE A 41 -0.39 -0.75 33.52
CA ILE A 41 0.38 -1.04 32.33
C ILE A 41 1.83 -1.14 32.76
N ASP A 42 2.37 -2.35 32.70
CA ASP A 42 3.80 -2.60 32.90
C ASP A 42 4.55 -2.14 31.64
N LEU A 43 4.94 -0.87 31.63
CA LEU A 43 5.63 -0.24 30.50
C LEU A 43 6.86 -1.03 30.06
N ASN A 44 7.58 -1.65 30.99
CA ASN A 44 8.80 -2.41 30.67
C ASN A 44 8.48 -3.62 29.78
N LYS A 45 7.37 -4.31 30.03
CA LYS A 45 6.92 -5.44 29.18
C LYS A 45 6.48 -4.99 27.79
N GLU A 46 5.89 -3.81 27.66
CA GLU A 46 5.52 -3.28 26.34
C GLU A 46 6.77 -2.87 25.54
N PHE A 47 7.78 -2.28 26.19
CA PHE A 47 9.06 -2.00 25.54
C PHE A 47 9.80 -3.27 25.12
N GLU A 48 9.86 -4.30 25.97
CA GLU A 48 10.47 -5.60 25.61
C GLU A 48 9.82 -6.24 24.38
N LYS A 49 8.49 -6.09 24.21
CA LYS A 49 7.80 -6.58 23.01
C LYS A 49 8.25 -5.85 21.75
N ILE A 50 8.36 -4.52 21.82
CA ILE A 50 8.79 -3.71 20.67
C ILE A 50 10.24 -4.02 20.32
N GLU A 51 11.13 -4.15 21.32
CA GLU A 51 12.53 -4.51 21.11
C GLU A 51 12.73 -5.91 20.52
N SER A 52 11.76 -6.81 20.73
CA SER A 52 11.79 -8.16 20.14
C SER A 52 11.39 -8.20 18.66
N ILE A 53 10.84 -7.11 18.13
CA ILE A 53 10.39 -7.00 16.74
C ILE A 53 11.49 -6.32 15.90
N PRO A 54 11.90 -6.92 14.77
CA PRO A 54 12.78 -6.27 13.81
C PRO A 54 12.27 -4.89 13.37
N GLU A 55 13.17 -3.91 13.30
CA GLU A 55 12.87 -2.52 12.93
C GLU A 55 12.13 -2.42 11.58
N GLU A 56 12.53 -3.21 10.58
CA GLU A 56 11.88 -3.26 9.27
C GLU A 56 10.39 -3.62 9.36
N LEU A 57 10.00 -4.51 10.29
CA LEU A 57 8.61 -4.90 10.48
C LEU A 57 7.82 -3.82 11.22
N LEU A 58 8.45 -3.09 12.13
CA LEU A 58 7.82 -1.93 12.77
C LEU A 58 7.59 -0.79 11.78
N GLU A 59 8.54 -0.56 10.87
CA GLU A 59 8.39 0.42 9.81
C GLU A 59 7.25 0.06 8.86
N GLU A 60 7.10 -1.21 8.45
CA GLU A 60 6.00 -1.63 7.58
C GLU A 60 4.59 -1.42 8.18
N GLU A 61 4.46 -1.50 9.51
CA GLU A 61 3.21 -1.24 10.23
C GLU A 61 2.85 0.26 10.24
N VAL A 62 3.85 1.15 10.13
CA VAL A 62 3.65 2.61 10.15
C VAL A 62 3.59 3.19 8.74
N TYR A 63 4.42 2.71 7.82
CA TYR A 63 4.55 3.25 6.48
C TYR A 63 4.94 2.17 5.46
N LYS A 64 4.26 2.16 4.31
CA LYS A 64 4.61 1.31 3.18
C LYS A 64 4.43 2.01 1.85
N GLU A 65 5.38 1.83 0.95
CA GLU A 65 5.35 2.41 -0.39
C GLU A 65 5.46 1.31 -1.46
N PHE A 66 4.60 1.40 -2.48
CA PHE A 66 4.66 0.53 -3.66
C PHE A 66 4.80 1.36 -4.92
N ILE A 67 5.67 0.92 -5.82
CA ILE A 67 5.88 1.53 -7.13
C ILE A 67 5.60 0.49 -8.22
N PHE A 68 4.65 0.80 -9.10
CA PHE A 68 4.31 -0.03 -10.25
C PHE A 68 4.40 0.76 -11.56
N ILE A 69 4.66 0.05 -12.64
CA ILE A 69 4.62 0.60 -14.01
C ILE A 69 3.36 0.09 -14.68
N LEU A 70 2.55 0.99 -15.24
CA LEU A 70 1.32 0.64 -15.95
C LEU A 70 1.34 1.16 -17.38
N CYS A 71 0.87 0.33 -18.32
CA CYS A 71 0.52 0.78 -19.67
C CYS A 71 -0.79 1.61 -19.63
N PRO A 72 -1.12 2.40 -20.67
CA PRO A 72 -2.29 3.28 -20.68
C PRO A 72 -3.61 2.56 -20.33
N ARG A 73 -3.84 1.38 -20.92
CA ARG A 73 -5.02 0.54 -20.62
C ARG A 73 -5.07 0.10 -19.15
N CYS A 74 -3.94 -0.34 -18.58
CA CYS A 74 -3.92 -0.81 -17.20
C CYS A 74 -4.08 0.34 -16.20
N LYS A 75 -3.59 1.54 -16.54
CA LYS A 75 -3.85 2.77 -15.77
C LYS A 75 -5.35 3.05 -15.69
N GLU A 76 -6.07 3.01 -16.81
CA GLU A 76 -7.51 3.27 -16.84
C GLU A 76 -8.28 2.28 -15.96
N ILE A 77 -7.99 0.99 -16.08
CA ILE A 77 -8.69 -0.03 -15.29
C ILE A 77 -8.35 0.11 -13.79
N TYR A 78 -7.11 0.45 -13.43
CA TYR A 78 -6.77 0.69 -12.03
C TYR A 78 -7.50 1.92 -11.48
N CYS A 79 -7.53 3.03 -12.21
CA CYS A 79 -8.24 4.23 -11.79
C CYS A 79 -9.77 4.02 -11.68
N ALA A 80 -10.35 3.09 -12.44
CA ALA A 80 -11.77 2.76 -12.34
C ALA A 80 -12.14 1.99 -11.07
N ASN A 81 -11.23 1.12 -10.58
CA ASN A 81 -11.45 0.32 -9.38
C ASN A 81 -10.11 0.01 -8.69
N PRO A 82 -9.53 0.96 -7.94
CA PRO A 82 -8.19 0.84 -7.37
C PRO A 82 -8.11 -0.22 -6.27
N LEU A 83 -9.23 -0.48 -5.59
CA LEU A 83 -9.33 -1.45 -4.49
C LEU A 83 -9.84 -2.83 -4.94
N HIS A 84 -10.05 -3.03 -6.25
CA HIS A 84 -10.57 -4.27 -6.82
C HIS A 84 -11.85 -4.78 -6.12
N LEU A 85 -12.75 -3.86 -5.76
CA LEU A 85 -14.01 -4.25 -5.14
C LEU A 85 -14.94 -4.91 -6.17
N PRO A 86 -15.76 -5.89 -5.78
CA PRO A 86 -16.82 -6.38 -6.64
C PRO A 86 -17.65 -5.20 -7.15
N LEU A 87 -17.97 -5.19 -8.44
CA LEU A 87 -18.99 -4.27 -8.92
C LEU A 87 -20.29 -4.77 -8.29
N ASP A 88 -20.86 -4.02 -7.36
CA ASP A 88 -22.18 -4.32 -6.84
C ASP A 88 -23.09 -4.53 -8.06
N ASN A 89 -23.65 -5.74 -8.16
CA ASN A 89 -24.75 -5.98 -9.06
C ASN A 89 -25.88 -5.11 -8.52
N ALA A 90 -25.92 -3.86 -8.96
CA ALA A 90 -26.99 -2.93 -8.65
C ALA A 90 -28.28 -3.59 -9.15
N GLN A 91 -28.96 -4.29 -8.25
CA GLN A 91 -30.39 -4.52 -8.33
C GLN A 91 -31.03 -3.15 -8.08
N LEU A 92 -31.03 -2.35 -9.14
CA LEU A 92 -31.97 -1.24 -9.31
C LEU A 92 -33.39 -1.80 -9.36
#